data_AF-A0A2D5S9F6-F1
#
_entry.id   AF-A0A2D5S9F6-F1
#
_cell.length_a   1.000
_cell.length_b   1.000
_cell.length_c   1.000
_cell.angle_alpha   90.00
_cell.angle_beta   90.00
_cell.angle_gamma   90.00
#
_symmetry.space_group_name_H-M   'P 1'
#
loop_
_entity.id
_entity.type
_entity.pdbx_description
1 polymer ?
#
loop_
_entity_poly.entity_id
_entity_poly.type
_entity_poly.pdbx_seq_one_letter_code
_entity_poly.pdbx_strand_id
1 'polypeptide(L)'
;MLAIDWRRREQDGDGIRMIEETVQWKASETAIIICDMWADHPCKMAAMRVARMAPRMNEVISLARDQGVAIIHAPSSGMKHYEDTPYRERMKNALPAKPPVPIQGWCYLNKDREGPWPIVDDIKRGEAKVTGCDDAIARPHVATDRHQHPDIHIIGYDGISDNGQEIFNFLEQEGRDNIVLMGVHTNMCVLGRPFGIRQQSYLGKNVVLCRDLTDALYDPRDKPFVSHARGVELVIEHIERYWCPSLLGECLTKVVPGTSGPLAS
;
A
#
# COMPACT_ATOMS: atom_id res chain seq x y z
N MET A 1 21.60 3.35 -4.40
CA MET A 1 21.01 2.90 -3.12
C MET A 1 20.02 3.94 -2.64
N LEU A 2 18.83 3.53 -2.21
CA LEU A 2 17.87 4.35 -1.47
C LEU A 2 18.26 4.34 0.01
N ALA A 3 18.28 5.52 0.65
CA ALA A 3 18.41 5.64 2.10
C ALA A 3 16.99 5.64 2.70
N ILE A 4 16.61 4.53 3.32
CA ILE A 4 15.27 4.33 3.86
C ILE A 4 15.31 4.58 5.36
N ASP A 5 14.91 5.78 5.76
CA ASP A 5 14.62 6.09 7.15
C ASP A 5 13.25 5.52 7.50
N TRP A 6 13.24 4.43 8.24
CA TRP A 6 12.00 3.78 8.64
C TRP A 6 11.76 3.84 10.14
N ARG A 7 10.51 3.58 10.51
CA ARG A 7 10.02 3.58 11.88
C ARG A 7 9.34 2.24 12.12
N ARG A 8 9.72 1.55 13.20
CA ARG A 8 9.05 0.35 13.69
C ARG A 8 8.72 0.46 15.16
N ARG A 9 7.85 -0.41 15.66
CA ARG A 9 7.45 -0.45 17.06
C ARG A 9 7.63 -1.85 17.62
N GLU A 10 8.03 -1.94 18.87
CA GLU A 10 8.13 -3.22 19.57
C GLU A 10 7.61 -3.09 21.00
N GLN A 11 7.20 -4.23 21.57
CA GLN A 11 6.83 -4.29 22.98
C GLN A 11 8.09 -4.10 23.84
N ASP A 12 8.01 -3.20 24.81
CA ASP A 12 9.08 -2.93 25.77
C ASP A 12 8.49 -2.89 27.20
N GLY A 13 8.59 -4.01 27.91
CA GLY A 13 7.90 -4.20 29.19
C GLY A 13 6.37 -4.05 29.03
N ASP A 14 5.77 -3.14 29.79
CA ASP A 14 4.35 -2.75 29.68
C ASP A 14 4.11 -1.66 28.62
N GLY A 15 5.16 -1.11 28.02
CA GLY A 15 5.12 -0.01 27.05
C GLY A 15 5.35 -0.45 25.60
N ILE A 16 5.33 0.55 24.70
CA ILE A 16 5.69 0.40 23.29
C ILE A 16 6.86 1.33 23.01
N ARG A 17 7.96 0.76 22.52
CA ARG A 17 9.13 1.53 22.10
C ARG A 17 9.07 1.78 20.59
N MET A 18 9.27 3.04 20.21
CA MET A 18 9.47 3.43 18.81
C MET A 18 10.96 3.35 18.48
N ILE A 19 11.28 2.73 17.34
CA ILE A 19 12.64 2.57 16.85
C ILE A 19 12.71 3.18 15.46
N GLU A 20 13.66 4.08 15.29
CA GLU A 20 13.99 4.70 14.01
C GLU A 20 15.40 4.27 13.61
N GLU A 21 15.55 3.82 12.38
CA GLU A 21 16.82 3.38 11.83
C GLU A 21 16.85 3.61 10.31
N THR A 22 18.05 3.81 9.78
CA THR A 22 18.27 3.97 8.35
C THR A 22 18.77 2.66 7.77
N VAL A 23 18.05 2.12 6.79
CA VAL A 23 18.50 0.98 5.99
C VAL A 23 18.78 1.38 4.55
N GLN A 24 19.64 0.63 3.88
CA GLN A 24 19.97 0.89 2.48
C GLN A 24 19.36 -0.18 1.58
N TRP A 25 18.51 0.23 0.65
CA TRP A 25 17.90 -0.66 -0.34
C TRP A 25 18.45 -0.36 -1.74
N LYS A 26 18.64 -1.39 -2.57
CA LYS A 26 18.89 -1.17 -3.99
C LYS A 26 17.56 -0.87 -4.68
N ALA A 27 17.46 0.28 -5.34
CA ALA A 27 16.24 0.65 -6.08
C ALA A 27 15.86 -0.41 -7.13
N SER A 28 16.85 -1.04 -7.77
CA SER A 28 16.67 -2.14 -8.74
C SER A 28 16.10 -3.43 -8.13
N GLU A 29 16.12 -3.59 -6.81
CA GLU A 29 15.52 -4.72 -6.08
C GLU A 29 14.25 -4.28 -5.32
N THR A 30 13.78 -3.04 -5.54
CA THR A 30 12.62 -2.45 -4.88
C THR A 30 11.43 -2.30 -5.83
N ALA A 31 10.23 -2.55 -5.33
CA ALA A 31 8.97 -2.24 -5.97
C ALA A 31 8.01 -1.46 -5.05
N ILE A 32 7.19 -0.60 -5.64
CA ILE A 32 6.08 0.08 -4.99
C ILE A 32 4.78 -0.53 -5.50
N ILE A 33 3.92 -0.99 -4.60
CA ILE A 33 2.55 -1.45 -4.90
C ILE A 33 1.58 -0.37 -4.43
N ILE A 34 0.84 0.23 -5.38
CA ILE A 34 -0.15 1.29 -5.16
C ILE A 34 -1.55 0.64 -5.09
N CYS A 35 -2.13 0.62 -3.91
CA CYS A 35 -3.41 -0.04 -3.64
C CYS A 35 -4.60 0.92 -3.82
N ASP A 36 -5.57 0.56 -4.66
CA ASP A 36 -6.90 1.17 -4.78
C ASP A 36 -6.96 2.71 -4.79
N MET A 37 -5.96 3.37 -5.38
CA MET A 37 -5.97 4.82 -5.61
C MET A 37 -6.87 5.17 -6.80
N TRP A 38 -8.16 4.89 -6.64
CA TRP A 38 -9.17 5.11 -7.67
C TRP A 38 -9.55 6.58 -7.84
N ALA A 39 -10.17 6.90 -8.98
CA ALA A 39 -10.71 8.22 -9.32
C ALA A 39 -11.90 8.61 -8.42
N ASP A 40 -12.65 7.63 -7.90
CA ASP A 40 -13.68 7.84 -6.89
C ASP A 40 -13.73 6.68 -5.90
N HIS A 41 -14.30 6.95 -4.71
CA HIS A 41 -14.55 5.94 -3.69
C HIS A 41 -16.01 5.99 -3.22
N PRO A 42 -16.57 4.87 -2.71
CA PRO A 42 -17.95 4.86 -2.22
C PRO A 42 -18.18 5.77 -1.00
N CYS A 43 -17.13 6.08 -0.24
CA CYS A 43 -17.11 7.09 0.82
C CYS A 43 -16.55 8.39 0.24
N LYS A 44 -17.32 9.48 0.26
CA LYS A 44 -16.88 10.75 -0.35
C LYS A 44 -15.76 11.43 0.41
N MET A 45 -15.79 11.39 1.73
CA MET A 45 -14.69 11.87 2.56
C MET A 45 -13.38 11.12 2.25
N ALA A 46 -13.46 9.81 1.99
CA ALA A 46 -12.30 9.03 1.57
C ALA A 46 -11.82 9.42 0.16
N ALA A 47 -12.73 9.58 -0.81
CA ALA A 47 -12.38 10.06 -2.16
C ALA A 47 -11.68 11.43 -2.11
N MET A 48 -12.13 12.34 -1.24
CA MET A 48 -11.47 13.64 -1.04
C MET A 48 -10.05 13.51 -0.47
N ARG A 49 -9.82 12.57 0.46
CA ARG A 49 -8.48 12.32 1.01
C ARG A 49 -7.55 11.70 -0.03
N VAL A 50 -8.06 10.78 -0.85
CA VAL A 50 -7.34 10.21 -2.01
C VAL A 50 -6.94 11.32 -2.99
N ALA A 51 -7.87 12.19 -3.38
CA ALA A 51 -7.60 13.29 -4.30
C ALA A 51 -6.52 14.27 -3.76
N ARG A 52 -6.51 14.52 -2.45
CA ARG A 52 -5.48 15.36 -1.81
C ARG A 52 -4.09 14.72 -1.81
N MET A 53 -4.03 13.39 -1.74
CA MET A 53 -2.78 12.62 -1.67
C MET A 53 -2.20 12.34 -3.06
N ALA A 54 -3.05 12.19 -4.08
CA ALA A 54 -2.68 11.73 -5.40
C ALA A 54 -1.56 12.54 -6.09
N PRO A 55 -1.55 13.88 -6.08
CA PRO A 55 -0.45 14.64 -6.69
C PRO A 55 0.90 14.37 -6.05
N ARG A 56 0.97 14.33 -4.71
CA ARG A 56 2.21 14.02 -3.98
C ARG A 56 2.66 12.58 -4.21
N MET A 57 1.71 11.64 -4.24
CA MET A 57 2.02 10.25 -4.56
C MET A 57 2.64 10.15 -5.96
N ASN A 58 2.08 10.83 -6.96
CA ASN A 58 2.60 10.82 -8.32
C ASN A 58 4.02 11.40 -8.42
N GLU A 59 4.32 12.46 -7.67
CA GLU A 59 5.67 13.01 -7.56
C GLU A 59 6.65 11.97 -6.99
N VAL A 60 6.28 11.32 -5.88
CA VAL A 60 7.11 10.30 -5.21
C VAL A 60 7.39 9.12 -6.13
N ILE A 61 6.36 8.55 -6.76
CA ILE A 61 6.55 7.38 -7.64
C ILE A 61 7.31 7.75 -8.91
N SER A 62 7.22 9.00 -9.38
CA SER A 62 8.00 9.46 -10.54
C SER A 62 9.48 9.55 -10.23
N LEU A 63 9.84 10.11 -9.08
CA LEU A 63 11.23 10.13 -8.65
C LEU A 63 11.75 8.72 -8.33
N ALA A 64 10.91 7.85 -7.76
CA ALA A 64 11.28 6.46 -7.52
C ALA A 64 11.52 5.69 -8.83
N ARG A 65 10.68 5.90 -9.87
CA ARG A 65 10.88 5.35 -11.21
C ARG A 65 12.24 5.75 -11.78
N ASP A 66 12.63 7.02 -11.67
CA ASP A 66 13.91 7.52 -12.17
C ASP A 66 15.11 6.84 -11.51
N GLN A 67 14.95 6.30 -10.30
CA GLN A 67 15.99 5.52 -9.61
C GLN A 67 15.95 4.01 -9.95
N GLY A 68 14.99 3.55 -10.75
CA GLY A 68 14.84 2.16 -11.15
C GLY A 68 13.93 1.32 -10.23
N VAL A 69 13.14 1.95 -9.36
CA VAL A 69 12.09 1.26 -8.58
C VAL A 69 10.95 0.85 -9.52
N ALA A 70 10.50 -0.40 -9.41
CA ALA A 70 9.34 -0.86 -10.18
C ALA A 70 8.03 -0.36 -9.56
N ILE A 71 7.09 0.14 -10.37
CA ILE A 71 5.78 0.59 -9.89
C ILE A 71 4.71 -0.40 -10.35
N ILE A 72 3.84 -0.80 -9.44
CA ILE A 72 2.72 -1.71 -9.70
C ILE A 72 1.44 -1.04 -9.19
N HIS A 73 0.48 -0.77 -10.06
CA HIS A 73 -0.84 -0.30 -9.68
C HIS A 73 -1.76 -1.50 -9.46
N ALA A 74 -2.42 -1.53 -8.31
CA ALA A 74 -3.29 -2.62 -7.91
C ALA A 74 -4.73 -2.12 -7.65
N PRO A 75 -5.51 -1.89 -8.72
CA PRO A 75 -6.89 -1.42 -8.62
C PRO A 75 -7.84 -2.61 -8.43
N SER A 76 -8.08 -2.99 -7.17
CA SER A 76 -8.93 -4.13 -6.85
C SER A 76 -10.35 -3.97 -7.40
N SER A 77 -10.81 -4.94 -8.19
CA SER A 77 -12.11 -4.85 -8.90
C SER A 77 -12.22 -3.70 -9.93
N GLY A 78 -11.10 -3.08 -10.33
CA GLY A 78 -10.98 -2.06 -11.38
C GLY A 78 -10.33 -2.55 -12.67
N MET A 79 -9.91 -3.82 -12.73
CA MET A 79 -9.09 -4.37 -13.83
C MET A 79 -9.68 -4.24 -15.23
N LYS A 80 -11.01 -4.27 -15.35
CA LYS A 80 -11.72 -4.10 -16.64
C LYS A 80 -11.31 -2.85 -17.42
N HIS A 81 -10.81 -1.83 -16.73
CA HIS A 81 -10.39 -0.56 -17.34
C HIS A 81 -9.01 -0.63 -18.02
N TYR A 82 -8.26 -1.72 -17.78
CA TYR A 82 -6.86 -1.83 -18.19
C TYR A 82 -6.57 -3.06 -19.06
N GLU A 83 -7.57 -3.87 -19.41
CA GLU A 83 -7.35 -5.17 -20.06
C GLU A 83 -6.51 -5.10 -21.33
N ASP A 84 -6.69 -4.04 -22.12
CA ASP A 84 -6.01 -3.84 -23.40
C ASP A 84 -4.82 -2.86 -23.30
N THR A 85 -4.21 -2.73 -22.11
CA THR A 85 -3.05 -1.85 -21.89
C THR A 85 -1.75 -2.64 -21.86
N PRO A 86 -0.62 -2.05 -22.31
CA PRO A 86 0.69 -2.70 -22.19
C PRO A 86 1.08 -2.98 -20.73
N TYR A 87 0.56 -2.19 -19.80
CA TYR A 87 0.81 -2.33 -18.36
C TYR A 87 0.15 -3.58 -17.77
N ARG A 88 -1.07 -3.90 -18.21
CA ARG A 88 -1.77 -5.14 -17.88
C ARG A 88 -1.09 -6.34 -18.51
N GLU A 89 -0.79 -6.24 -19.82
CA GLU A 89 -0.15 -7.32 -20.58
C GLU A 89 1.20 -7.70 -19.99
N ARG A 90 1.97 -6.74 -19.45
CA ARG A 90 3.22 -7.02 -18.74
C ARG A 90 3.00 -7.96 -17.56
N MET A 91 1.93 -7.76 -16.77
CA MET A 91 1.64 -8.60 -15.60
C MET A 91 1.15 -9.99 -16.00
N LYS A 92 0.34 -10.10 -17.08
CA LYS A 92 -0.11 -11.41 -17.61
C LYS A 92 1.05 -12.25 -18.14
N ASN A 93 2.01 -11.60 -18.80
CA ASN A 93 3.15 -12.25 -19.44
C ASN A 93 4.34 -12.47 -18.50
N ALA A 94 4.25 -12.05 -17.24
CA ALA A 94 5.29 -12.31 -16.25
C ALA A 94 5.49 -13.82 -16.05
N LEU A 95 6.75 -14.27 -16.02
CA LEU A 95 7.09 -15.67 -15.92
C LEU A 95 6.48 -16.30 -14.65
N PRO A 96 5.78 -17.44 -14.75
CA PRO A 96 5.21 -18.10 -13.59
C PRO A 96 6.27 -18.46 -12.55
N ALA A 97 6.06 -18.00 -11.31
CA ALA A 97 6.89 -18.34 -10.17
C ALA A 97 6.05 -19.06 -9.10
N LYS A 98 6.65 -20.06 -8.45
CA LYS A 98 5.99 -20.84 -7.40
C LYS A 98 6.15 -20.13 -6.06
N PRO A 99 5.06 -19.63 -5.43
CA PRO A 99 5.19 -18.97 -4.15
C PRO A 99 5.52 -19.98 -3.03
N PRO A 100 6.28 -19.57 -1.99
CA PRO A 100 6.64 -20.45 -0.88
C PRO A 100 5.44 -20.84 -0.01
N VAL A 101 4.38 -20.04 -0.05
CA VAL A 101 3.09 -20.26 0.61
C VAL A 101 1.95 -19.96 -0.36
N PRO A 102 0.74 -20.53 -0.17
CA PRO A 102 -0.41 -20.17 -0.99
C PRO A 102 -0.73 -18.67 -0.93
N ILE A 103 -1.02 -18.08 -2.09
CA ILE A 103 -1.52 -16.71 -2.20
C ILE A 103 -3.02 -16.72 -1.94
N GLN A 104 -3.43 -16.09 -0.86
CA GLN A 104 -4.82 -16.07 -0.40
C GLN A 104 -5.63 -15.03 -1.17
N GLY A 105 -6.94 -15.26 -1.33
CA GLY A 105 -7.87 -14.26 -1.87
C GLY A 105 -8.07 -13.04 -0.95
N TRP A 106 -7.91 -13.25 0.36
CA TRP A 106 -7.89 -12.21 1.38
C TRP A 106 -7.18 -12.70 2.65
N CYS A 107 -6.28 -11.89 3.20
CA CYS A 107 -5.61 -12.12 4.48
C CYS A 107 -6.30 -11.36 5.60
N TYR A 108 -7.10 -12.07 6.41
CA TYR A 108 -7.73 -11.53 7.62
C TYR A 108 -6.72 -11.30 8.75
N LEU A 109 -7.19 -10.65 9.83
CA LEU A 109 -6.42 -10.46 11.07
C LEU A 109 -5.86 -11.81 11.55
N ASN A 110 -4.53 -11.88 11.72
CA ASN A 110 -3.85 -13.06 12.22
C ASN A 110 -3.71 -12.96 13.74
N LYS A 111 -4.54 -13.69 14.49
CA LYS A 111 -4.55 -13.66 15.97
C LYS A 111 -3.29 -14.24 16.62
N ASP A 112 -2.51 -15.04 15.89
CA ASP A 112 -1.26 -15.62 16.39
C ASP A 112 -0.09 -14.65 16.27
N ARG A 113 -0.24 -13.58 15.48
CA ARG A 113 0.80 -12.57 15.22
C ARG A 113 0.41 -11.17 15.67
N GLU A 114 -0.85 -10.79 15.49
CA GLU A 114 -1.39 -9.45 15.73
C GLU A 114 -2.13 -9.36 17.07
N GLY A 115 -2.03 -8.20 17.72
CA GLY A 115 -2.85 -7.87 18.88
C GLY A 115 -4.29 -7.46 18.51
N PRO A 116 -5.06 -6.99 19.50
CA PRO A 116 -6.39 -6.45 19.27
C PRO A 116 -6.39 -5.35 18.22
N TRP A 117 -7.39 -5.36 17.34
CA TRP A 117 -7.54 -4.34 16.31
C TRP A 117 -7.79 -2.95 16.94
N PRO A 118 -7.10 -1.87 16.49
CA PRO A 118 -7.03 -0.63 17.25
C PRO A 118 -8.20 0.34 17.00
N ILE A 119 -9.03 0.06 15.98
CA ILE A 119 -10.18 0.89 15.59
C ILE A 119 -11.41 0.02 15.35
N VAL A 120 -12.59 0.64 15.36
CA VAL A 120 -13.82 0.02 14.83
C VAL A 120 -14.02 0.47 13.39
N ASP A 121 -14.04 -0.49 12.47
CA ASP A 121 -14.15 -0.27 11.03
C ASP A 121 -15.15 -1.22 10.33
N ASP A 122 -15.97 -1.92 11.11
CA ASP A 122 -17.01 -2.86 10.64
C ASP A 122 -18.44 -2.27 10.73
N ILE A 123 -18.58 -1.03 11.19
CA ILE A 123 -19.86 -0.33 11.27
C ILE A 123 -20.22 0.27 9.90
N LYS A 124 -21.41 -0.08 9.43
CA LYS A 124 -22.02 0.49 8.22
C LYS A 124 -22.99 1.62 8.61
N ARG A 125 -22.77 2.84 8.09
CA ARG A 125 -23.65 3.98 8.32
C ARG A 125 -24.66 4.15 7.20
N GLY A 126 -25.93 4.21 7.57
CA GLY A 126 -27.03 4.44 6.63
C GLY A 126 -26.90 3.56 5.39
N GLU A 127 -26.86 4.20 4.23
CA GLU A 127 -26.80 3.53 2.92
C GLU A 127 -25.37 3.42 2.35
N ALA A 128 -24.33 3.70 3.16
CA ALA A 128 -22.93 3.56 2.75
C ALA A 128 -22.67 2.16 2.17
N LYS A 129 -21.89 2.06 1.10
CA LYS A 129 -21.50 0.76 0.50
C LYS A 129 -20.28 0.13 1.17
N VAL A 130 -19.62 0.87 2.06
CA VAL A 130 -18.43 0.45 2.80
C VAL A 130 -18.63 0.73 4.29
N THR A 131 -17.97 -0.05 5.13
CA THR A 131 -17.89 0.17 6.58
C THR A 131 -16.83 1.23 6.90
N GLY A 132 -16.90 1.86 8.07
CA GLY A 132 -15.96 2.92 8.47
C GLY A 132 -16.06 4.21 7.64
N CYS A 133 -17.15 4.37 6.87
CA CYS A 133 -17.44 5.56 6.08
C CYS A 133 -17.77 6.75 7.00
N ASP A 134 -16.97 7.82 6.89
CA ASP A 134 -17.06 9.03 7.70
C ASP A 134 -17.85 10.18 7.05
N ASP A 135 -18.63 9.88 5.99
CA ASP A 135 -19.54 10.85 5.39
C ASP A 135 -20.54 11.36 6.44
N ALA A 136 -20.78 12.67 6.44
CA ALA A 136 -21.77 13.28 7.33
C ALA A 136 -23.18 12.69 7.09
N ILE A 137 -23.52 12.49 5.81
CA ILE A 137 -24.73 11.79 5.36
C ILE A 137 -24.30 10.75 4.33
N ALA A 138 -24.23 9.49 4.75
CA ALA A 138 -23.92 8.37 3.87
C ALA A 138 -25.04 8.16 2.84
N ARG A 139 -24.70 8.33 1.55
CA ARG A 139 -25.61 8.11 0.42
C ARG A 139 -25.21 6.86 -0.36
N PRO A 140 -26.16 6.18 -1.01
CA PRO A 140 -25.84 5.04 -1.86
C PRO A 140 -25.06 5.51 -3.09
N HIS A 141 -23.79 5.12 -3.21
CA HIS A 141 -23.03 5.28 -4.44
C HIS A 141 -23.36 4.14 -5.41
N VAL A 142 -24.07 4.46 -6.50
CA VAL A 142 -24.54 3.47 -7.50
C VAL A 142 -23.51 3.17 -8.59
N ALA A 143 -22.53 4.05 -8.81
CA ALA A 143 -21.37 3.78 -9.67
C ALA A 143 -20.14 4.51 -9.11
N THR A 144 -19.14 3.75 -8.64
CA THR A 144 -17.85 4.29 -8.23
C THR A 144 -16.89 4.13 -9.39
N ASP A 145 -16.26 5.24 -9.80
CA ASP A 145 -15.22 5.21 -10.83
C ASP A 145 -13.95 4.56 -10.27
N ARG A 146 -13.63 3.36 -10.75
CA ARG A 146 -12.47 2.57 -10.32
C ARG A 146 -11.28 2.67 -11.28
N HIS A 147 -11.28 3.63 -12.21
CA HIS A 147 -10.03 4.01 -12.88
C HIS A 147 -9.05 4.56 -11.84
N GLN A 148 -7.76 4.57 -12.17
CA GLN A 148 -6.70 5.18 -11.38
C GLN A 148 -7.01 6.67 -11.29
N HIS A 149 -6.76 7.25 -10.11
CA HIS A 149 -6.91 8.68 -9.95
C HIS A 149 -6.11 9.42 -11.02
N PRO A 150 -6.70 10.38 -11.77
CA PRO A 150 -6.06 10.97 -12.96
C PRO A 150 -4.73 11.67 -12.68
N ASP A 151 -4.53 12.16 -11.45
CA ASP A 151 -3.26 12.78 -11.03
C ASP A 151 -2.12 11.75 -10.79
N ILE A 152 -2.41 10.45 -10.82
CA ILE A 152 -1.41 9.38 -10.71
C ILE A 152 -1.27 8.72 -12.08
N HIS A 153 -0.14 8.99 -12.73
CA HIS A 153 0.10 8.52 -14.09
C HIS A 153 0.67 7.11 -14.09
N ILE A 154 0.06 6.23 -14.88
CA ILE A 154 0.62 4.91 -15.23
C ILE A 154 1.43 5.10 -16.51
N ILE A 155 2.75 4.94 -16.45
CA ILE A 155 3.65 5.20 -17.58
C ILE A 155 4.81 4.19 -17.66
N GLY A 156 5.51 4.18 -18.79
CA GLY A 156 6.77 3.43 -18.94
C GLY A 156 6.63 1.93 -18.65
N TYR A 157 7.40 1.43 -17.69
CA TYR A 157 7.45 0.02 -17.32
C TYR A 157 6.53 -0.36 -16.14
N ASP A 158 5.58 0.52 -15.76
CA ASP A 158 4.66 0.32 -14.63
C ASP A 158 3.69 -0.84 -14.88
N GLY A 159 3.56 -1.80 -13.96
CA GLY A 159 2.63 -2.92 -14.05
C GLY A 159 1.22 -2.60 -13.53
N ILE A 160 0.18 -3.27 -14.04
CA ILE A 160 -1.18 -3.22 -13.46
C ILE A 160 -1.76 -4.62 -13.27
N SER A 161 -2.09 -4.98 -12.03
CA SER A 161 -2.84 -6.18 -11.70
C SER A 161 -3.42 -6.08 -10.29
N ASP A 162 -4.57 -6.71 -10.03
CA ASP A 162 -5.08 -6.97 -8.68
C ASP A 162 -4.96 -8.46 -8.28
N ASN A 163 -4.33 -9.26 -9.13
CA ASN A 163 -4.09 -10.68 -8.91
C ASN A 163 -2.74 -10.89 -8.20
N GLY A 164 -2.78 -11.47 -7.00
CA GLY A 164 -1.58 -11.68 -6.19
C GLY A 164 -0.53 -12.60 -6.86
N GLN A 165 -0.95 -13.60 -7.65
CA GLN A 165 -0.03 -14.48 -8.36
C GLN A 165 0.67 -13.77 -9.52
N GLU A 166 -0.04 -12.94 -10.28
CA GLU A 166 0.58 -12.15 -11.36
C GLU A 166 1.56 -11.12 -10.81
N ILE A 167 1.21 -10.46 -9.70
CA ILE A 167 2.11 -9.56 -8.99
C ILE A 167 3.34 -10.32 -8.50
N PHE A 168 3.16 -11.47 -7.86
CA PHE A 168 4.27 -12.29 -7.38
C PHE A 168 5.19 -12.73 -8.53
N ASN A 169 4.64 -13.21 -9.64
CA ASN A 169 5.40 -13.58 -10.84
C ASN A 169 6.28 -12.42 -11.34
N PHE A 170 5.70 -11.22 -11.46
CA PHE A 170 6.42 -10.03 -11.88
C PHE A 170 7.54 -9.66 -10.90
N LEU A 171 7.27 -9.70 -9.59
CA LEU A 171 8.27 -9.41 -8.58
C LEU A 171 9.44 -10.41 -8.64
N GLU A 172 9.17 -11.70 -8.81
CA GLU A 172 10.21 -12.74 -8.93
C GLU A 172 11.02 -12.59 -10.21
N GLN A 173 10.35 -12.37 -11.35
CA GLN A 173 11.01 -12.17 -12.64
C GLN A 173 11.96 -10.97 -12.61
N GLU A 174 11.53 -9.87 -11.99
CA GLU A 174 12.27 -8.61 -11.96
C GLU A 174 13.22 -8.49 -10.75
N GLY A 175 13.36 -9.54 -9.94
CA GLY A 175 14.25 -9.57 -8.77
C GLY A 175 13.88 -8.54 -7.70
N ARG A 176 12.59 -8.33 -7.45
CA ARG A 176 12.06 -7.33 -6.52
C ARG A 176 11.66 -7.96 -5.19
N ASP A 177 12.53 -7.81 -4.21
CA ASP A 177 12.34 -8.37 -2.86
C ASP A 177 11.92 -7.32 -1.83
N ASN A 178 12.23 -6.06 -2.08
CA ASN A 178 11.89 -4.94 -1.21
C ASN A 178 10.58 -4.30 -1.67
N ILE A 179 9.53 -4.38 -0.86
CA ILE A 179 8.17 -4.02 -1.25
C ILE A 179 7.66 -2.86 -0.40
N VAL A 180 7.39 -1.74 -1.04
CA VAL A 180 6.72 -0.58 -0.44
C VAL A 180 5.24 -0.65 -0.76
N LEU A 181 4.39 -0.69 0.26
CA LEU A 181 2.93 -0.58 0.10
C LEU A 181 2.50 0.85 0.36
N MET A 182 1.66 1.39 -0.52
CA MET A 182 1.00 2.69 -0.37
C MET A 182 -0.42 2.65 -0.98
N GLY A 183 -1.20 3.71 -0.79
CA GLY A 183 -2.59 3.78 -1.24
C GLY A 183 -3.59 3.43 -0.15
N VAL A 184 -4.80 3.00 -0.54
CA VAL A 184 -5.96 2.92 0.35
C VAL A 184 -6.71 1.59 0.22
N HIS A 185 -7.56 1.19 1.16
CA HIS A 185 -7.59 1.69 2.54
C HIS A 185 -6.62 0.88 3.41
N THR A 186 -5.85 1.55 4.28
CA THR A 186 -4.78 0.95 5.10
C THR A 186 -5.27 -0.25 5.92
N ASN A 187 -6.44 -0.09 6.55
CA ASN A 187 -7.09 -1.12 7.37
C ASN A 187 -7.76 -2.25 6.58
N MET A 188 -7.87 -2.11 5.25
CA MET A 188 -8.51 -3.09 4.39
C MET A 188 -7.56 -3.58 3.32
N CYS A 189 -7.61 -3.01 2.12
CA CYS A 189 -6.96 -3.59 0.95
C CYS A 189 -5.44 -3.60 1.06
N VAL A 190 -4.84 -2.55 1.62
CA VAL A 190 -3.39 -2.45 1.83
C VAL A 190 -2.88 -3.58 2.73
N LEU A 191 -3.65 -3.99 3.75
CA LEU A 191 -3.29 -5.09 4.63
C LEU A 191 -3.67 -6.46 4.06
N GLY A 192 -4.90 -6.58 3.56
CA GLY A 192 -5.60 -7.85 3.39
C GLY A 192 -5.73 -8.36 1.97
N ARG A 193 -5.46 -7.57 0.92
CA ARG A 193 -5.52 -8.09 -0.45
C ARG A 193 -4.43 -9.14 -0.70
N PRO A 194 -4.57 -9.97 -1.76
CA PRO A 194 -3.55 -10.95 -2.18
C PRO A 194 -2.17 -10.34 -2.49
N PHE A 195 -2.09 -9.01 -2.61
CA PHE A 195 -0.84 -8.27 -2.85
C PHE A 195 -0.50 -7.33 -1.67
N GLY A 196 -1.31 -7.32 -0.62
CA GLY A 196 -1.15 -6.46 0.55
C GLY A 196 -0.08 -6.95 1.53
N ILE A 197 0.14 -6.16 2.58
CA ILE A 197 1.21 -6.33 3.57
C ILE A 197 1.26 -7.75 4.15
N ARG A 198 0.11 -8.31 4.57
CA ARG A 198 0.08 -9.65 5.18
C ARG A 198 0.58 -10.70 4.21
N GLN A 199 0.05 -10.70 2.99
CA GLN A 199 0.43 -11.68 1.98
C GLN A 199 1.89 -11.52 1.56
N GLN A 200 2.38 -10.30 1.33
CA GLN A 200 3.79 -10.07 1.00
C GLN A 200 4.74 -10.50 2.13
N SER A 201 4.35 -10.29 3.39
CA SER A 201 5.13 -10.79 4.53
C SER A 201 5.16 -12.33 4.58
N TYR A 202 4.04 -13.00 4.31
CA TYR A 202 4.01 -14.47 4.23
C TYR A 202 4.82 -15.02 3.06
N LEU A 203 4.92 -14.26 1.97
CA LEU A 203 5.76 -14.59 0.81
C LEU A 203 7.26 -14.35 1.06
N GLY A 204 7.64 -13.85 2.25
CA GLY A 204 9.04 -13.64 2.62
C GLY A 204 9.66 -12.35 2.07
N LYS A 205 8.85 -11.41 1.57
CA LYS A 205 9.33 -10.12 1.06
C LYS A 205 9.70 -9.16 2.19
N ASN A 206 10.61 -8.22 1.91
CA ASN A 206 10.94 -7.13 2.82
C ASN A 206 9.90 -6.03 2.66
N VAL A 207 8.85 -6.07 3.47
CA VAL A 207 7.71 -5.16 3.34
C VAL A 207 7.92 -3.90 4.18
N VAL A 208 7.47 -2.75 3.66
CA VAL A 208 7.33 -1.49 4.38
C VAL A 208 6.06 -0.75 3.96
N LEU A 209 5.43 -0.02 4.88
CA LEU A 209 4.29 0.87 4.58
C LEU A 209 4.78 2.31 4.34
N CYS A 210 4.33 2.98 3.29
CA CYS A 210 4.51 4.43 3.12
C CYS A 210 3.44 5.18 3.93
N ARG A 211 3.77 5.59 5.16
CA ARG A 211 2.78 6.07 6.15
C ARG A 211 2.13 7.41 5.84
N ASP A 212 2.78 8.25 5.04
CA ASP A 212 2.27 9.56 4.58
C ASP A 212 1.46 9.47 3.30
N LEU A 213 1.51 8.33 2.59
CA LEU A 213 0.81 8.08 1.33
C LEU A 213 -0.19 6.92 1.48
N THR A 214 -0.95 6.94 2.57
CA THR A 214 -2.03 5.99 2.85
C THR A 214 -3.18 6.66 3.60
N ASP A 215 -4.36 6.03 3.60
CA ASP A 215 -5.55 6.48 4.32
C ASP A 215 -6.42 5.28 4.70
N ALA A 216 -7.17 5.36 5.79
CA ALA A 216 -8.02 4.28 6.29
C ALA A 216 -9.51 4.62 6.19
N LEU A 217 -10.37 3.60 6.22
CA LEU A 217 -11.79 3.80 6.50
C LEU A 217 -12.00 3.72 8.01
N TYR A 218 -12.13 4.89 8.63
CA TYR A 218 -12.40 5.04 10.05
C TYR A 218 -13.33 6.24 10.26
N ASP A 219 -14.38 6.02 11.06
CA ASP A 219 -15.27 7.09 11.46
C ASP A 219 -14.95 7.59 12.87
N PRO A 220 -14.63 8.88 13.07
CA PRO A 220 -14.39 9.47 14.39
C PRO A 220 -15.53 9.30 15.39
N ARG A 221 -16.76 9.02 14.93
CA ARG A 221 -17.93 8.74 15.77
C ARG A 221 -17.89 7.32 16.37
N ASP A 222 -17.00 6.46 15.90
CA ASP A 222 -16.80 5.11 16.41
C ASP A 222 -15.55 5.01 17.28
N LYS A 223 -15.47 3.97 18.11
CA LYS A 223 -14.31 3.73 18.98
C LYS A 223 -13.03 3.70 18.14
N PRO A 224 -11.93 4.33 18.61
CA PRO A 224 -11.74 4.83 19.98
C PRO A 224 -12.12 6.31 20.19
N PHE A 225 -12.99 6.89 19.36
CA PHE A 225 -13.47 8.28 19.46
C PHE A 225 -12.36 9.32 19.33
N VAL A 226 -11.48 9.10 18.35
CA VAL A 226 -10.37 10.01 18.03
C VAL A 226 -10.59 10.66 16.67
N SER A 227 -9.80 11.68 16.35
CA SER A 227 -9.85 12.26 15.01
C SER A 227 -9.52 11.21 13.93
N HIS A 228 -9.99 11.43 12.70
CA HIS A 228 -9.72 10.51 11.60
C HIS A 228 -8.22 10.26 11.43
N ALA A 229 -7.43 11.33 11.42
CA ALA A 229 -5.97 11.26 11.33
C ALA A 229 -5.34 10.41 12.46
N ARG A 230 -5.84 10.52 13.70
CA ARG A 230 -5.34 9.66 14.78
C ARG A 230 -5.78 8.21 14.61
N GLY A 231 -6.96 7.95 14.07
CA GLY A 231 -7.40 6.59 13.72
C GLY A 231 -6.52 5.95 12.66
N VAL A 232 -6.14 6.70 11.62
CA VAL A 232 -5.15 6.25 10.62
C VAL A 232 -3.81 5.94 11.29
N GLU A 233 -3.31 6.83 12.14
CA GLU A 233 -2.05 6.60 12.88
C GLU A 233 -2.13 5.35 13.76
N LEU A 234 -3.25 5.09 14.44
CA LEU A 234 -3.42 3.86 15.23
C LEU A 234 -3.31 2.58 14.39
N VAL A 235 -3.83 2.59 13.15
CA VAL A 235 -3.66 1.48 12.21
C VAL A 235 -2.20 1.34 11.77
N ILE A 236 -1.51 2.46 11.53
CA ILE A 236 -0.08 2.48 11.20
C ILE A 236 0.75 1.93 12.37
N GLU A 237 0.47 2.36 13.61
CA GLU A 237 1.14 1.88 14.82
C GLU A 237 0.96 0.36 15.01
N HIS A 238 -0.22 -0.17 14.68
CA HIS A 238 -0.49 -1.61 14.69
C HIS A 238 0.35 -2.34 13.62
N ILE A 239 0.43 -1.80 12.40
CA ILE A 239 1.27 -2.34 11.33
C ILE A 239 2.75 -2.34 11.73
N GLU A 240 3.25 -1.22 12.26
CA GLU A 240 4.63 -1.05 12.73
C GLU A 240 5.02 -2.03 13.82
N ARG A 241 4.05 -2.45 14.63
CA ARG A 241 4.26 -3.37 15.74
C ARG A 241 4.28 -4.84 15.31
N TYR A 242 3.43 -5.22 14.37
CA TYR A 242 3.15 -6.63 14.09
C TYR A 242 3.61 -7.11 12.71
N TRP A 243 3.69 -6.22 11.72
CA TRP A 243 3.91 -6.61 10.32
C TRP A 243 5.22 -6.13 9.75
N CYS A 244 5.42 -4.82 9.73
CA CYS A 244 6.54 -4.22 9.02
C CYS A 244 6.81 -2.78 9.48
N PRO A 245 8.04 -2.28 9.31
CA PRO A 245 8.33 -0.85 9.46
C PRO A 245 7.49 0.02 8.50
N SER A 246 7.45 1.31 8.78
CA SER A 246 6.89 2.32 7.88
C SER A 246 7.95 3.36 7.49
N LEU A 247 7.80 4.00 6.34
CA LEU A 247 8.66 5.08 5.84
C LEU A 247 7.82 6.27 5.36
N LEU A 248 8.47 7.42 5.15
CA LEU A 248 7.87 8.56 4.43
C LEU A 248 8.19 8.46 2.95
N GLY A 249 7.29 8.91 2.09
CA GLY A 249 7.48 8.89 0.63
C GLY A 249 8.74 9.62 0.18
N GLU A 250 9.21 10.62 0.93
CA GLU A 250 10.46 11.31 0.63
C GLU A 250 11.69 10.39 0.64
N CYS A 251 11.69 9.29 1.42
CA CYS A 251 12.79 8.31 1.45
C CYS A 251 12.97 7.61 0.09
N LEU A 252 11.91 7.58 -0.72
CA LEU A 252 11.92 6.97 -2.06
C LEU A 252 12.40 7.94 -3.14
N THR A 253 12.60 9.22 -2.79
CA THR A 253 12.98 10.28 -3.73
C THR A 253 14.47 10.63 -3.68
N LYS A 254 15.20 10.09 -2.69
CA LYS A 254 16.61 10.40 -2.43
C LYS A 254 17.45 9.14 -2.52
N VAL A 255 18.58 9.23 -3.22
CA VAL A 255 19.61 8.18 -3.23
C VAL A 255 20.79 8.59 -2.36
N VAL A 256 21.49 7.60 -1.82
CA VAL A 256 22.79 7.81 -1.18
C VAL A 256 23.75 8.38 -2.24
N PRO A 257 24.34 9.57 -2.01
CA PRO A 257 25.24 10.19 -2.97
C PRO A 257 26.36 9.25 -3.42
N GLY A 258 26.65 9.22 -4.72
CA GLY A 258 27.68 8.36 -5.30
C GLY A 258 27.27 6.90 -5.54
N THR A 259 26.03 6.52 -5.22
CA THR A 259 25.54 5.13 -5.42
C THR A 259 24.63 4.95 -6.64
N SER A 260 24.52 5.97 -7.49
CA SER A 260 23.70 5.99 -8.71
C SER A 260 24.44 5.47 -9.95
N GLY A 261 25.73 5.15 -9.82
CA GLY A 261 26.54 4.54 -10.89
C GLY A 261 26.62 3.02 -10.75
N PRO A 262 27.05 2.30 -11.80
CA PRO A 262 27.39 0.89 -11.67
C PRO A 262 28.46 0.71 -10.60
N LEU A 263 28.35 -0.34 -9.78
CA LEU A 263 29.44 -0.76 -8.90
C LEU A 263 30.68 -0.95 -9.77
N ALA A 264 31.78 -0.29 -9.43
CA ALA A 264 33.04 -0.50 -10.12
C ALA A 264 33.35 -2.01 -10.08
N SER A 265 33.37 -2.64 -11.25
CA SER A 265 33.66 -4.05 -11.47
C SER A 265 35.10 -4.39 -11.10
#